data_AF-A0A957R8D5-F1
#
_entry.id   AF-A0A957R8D5-F1
#
_cell.length_a   1.000
_cell.length_b   1.000
_cell.length_c   1.000
_cell.angle_alpha   90.00
_cell.angle_beta   90.00
_cell.angle_gamma   90.00
#
_symmetry.space_group_name_H-M   'P 1'
#
loop_
_entity.id
_entity.type
_entity.pdbx_description
1 polymer ?
#
loop_
_entity_poly.entity_id
_entity_poly.type
_entity_poly.pdbx_seq_one_letter_code
_entity_poly.pdbx_strand_id
1 'polypeptide(L)'
;MFDLYVFTFHNDGQIHRSLALLSPEKVQHYGLPTEAVLGEISALLPTMTPDQFEANEAFLTLLHKTIRQFGPQLTELQAQAKTQGTGYLPFIDGRAQDSTQLAQEDILGQFQISRGEIKADSYLPNPHYKLLTDNGPIQLPSLIETHIMEAVHKQLERDPSTTTHKITSNE
;
A
#
# COMPACT_ATOMS: atom_id res chain seq x y z
N MET A 1 -2.55 -1.98 11.38
CA MET A 1 -3.41 -1.27 10.43
C MET A 1 -2.81 0.09 10.20
N PHE A 2 -2.60 0.48 8.94
CA PHE A 2 -2.17 1.84 8.61
C PHE A 2 -3.16 2.89 9.12
N ASP A 3 -2.62 3.98 9.66
CA ASP A 3 -3.37 5.23 9.81
C ASP A 3 -3.32 5.97 8.47
N LEU A 4 -4.48 6.21 7.87
CA LEU A 4 -4.59 6.85 6.57
C LEU A 4 -5.14 8.27 6.72
N TYR A 5 -4.55 9.19 5.96
CA TYR A 5 -4.87 10.61 6.00
C TYR A 5 -5.19 11.11 4.60
N VAL A 6 -6.18 12.00 4.49
CA VAL A 6 -6.50 12.68 3.24
C VAL A 6 -5.89 14.07 3.27
N PHE A 7 -4.99 14.35 2.34
CA PHE A 7 -4.42 15.68 2.14
C PHE A 7 -5.12 16.37 0.98
N THR A 8 -5.33 17.68 1.11
CA THR A 8 -5.86 18.54 0.05
C THR A 8 -4.80 19.56 -0.33
N PHE A 9 -4.43 19.60 -1.60
CA PHE A 9 -3.45 20.52 -2.16
C PHE A 9 -4.14 21.48 -3.13
N HIS A 10 -3.69 22.73 -3.12
CA HIS A 10 -4.11 23.74 -4.07
C HIS A 10 -2.95 24.00 -5.01
N ASN A 11 -3.10 23.61 -6.28
CA ASN A 11 -2.09 23.84 -7.31
C ASN A 11 -2.75 24.50 -8.53
N ASP A 12 -2.26 25.66 -8.96
CA ASP A 12 -2.78 26.41 -10.11
C ASP A 12 -4.32 26.58 -10.17
N GLY A 13 -4.94 26.75 -9.00
CA GLY A 13 -6.40 26.89 -8.87
C GLY A 13 -7.19 25.58 -8.95
N GLN A 14 -6.50 24.44 -9.12
CA GLN A 14 -7.06 23.10 -9.02
C GLN A 14 -6.88 22.56 -7.60
N ILE A 15 -7.87 21.78 -7.15
CA ILE A 15 -7.84 21.10 -5.87
C ILE A 15 -7.46 19.63 -6.14
N HIS A 16 -6.30 19.23 -5.66
CA HIS A 16 -5.85 17.84 -5.66
C HIS A 16 -6.09 17.23 -4.28
N ARG A 17 -6.43 15.95 -4.23
CA ARG A 17 -6.58 15.22 -2.97
C ARG A 17 -5.82 13.92 -3.05
N SER A 18 -5.16 13.54 -1.97
CA SER A 18 -4.37 12.32 -1.92
C SER A 18 -4.58 11.58 -0.62
N LEU A 19 -4.63 10.25 -0.69
CA LEU A 19 -4.65 9.35 0.47
C LEU A 19 -3.21 8.94 0.80
N ALA A 20 -2.77 9.09 2.04
CA ALA A 20 -1.37 8.86 2.42
C ALA A 20 -1.20 8.26 3.82
N LEU A 21 -0.02 7.67 4.06
CA LEU A 21 0.38 6.98 5.29
C LEU A 21 0.90 7.90 6.41
N LEU A 22 1.30 9.13 6.09
CA LEU A 22 1.95 10.02 7.04
C LEU A 22 0.95 10.97 7.70
N SER A 23 1.11 11.14 9.01
CA SER A 23 0.31 12.10 9.76
C SER A 23 0.58 13.54 9.30
N PRO A 24 -0.39 14.46 9.46
CA PRO A 24 -0.22 15.87 9.10
C PRO A 24 1.01 16.52 9.75
N GLU A 25 1.31 16.17 11.00
CA GLU A 25 2.50 16.67 11.71
C GLU A 25 3.81 16.28 11.00
N LYS A 26 3.93 15.00 10.58
CA LYS A 26 5.11 14.53 9.85
C LYS A 26 5.22 15.19 8.48
N VAL A 27 4.09 15.32 7.77
CA VAL A 27 4.06 15.98 6.46
C VAL A 27 4.43 17.46 6.57
N GLN A 28 3.98 18.16 7.60
CA GLN A 28 4.33 19.56 7.83
C GLN A 28 5.83 19.74 8.10
N HIS A 29 6.45 18.79 8.80
CA HIS A 29 7.86 18.88 9.18
C HIS A 29 8.82 18.41 8.08
N TYR A 30 8.50 17.31 7.40
CA TYR A 30 9.42 16.62 6.48
C TYR A 30 8.96 16.63 5.01
N GLY A 31 7.78 17.16 4.72
CA GLY A 31 7.15 17.00 3.42
C GLY A 31 6.47 15.63 3.24
N LEU A 32 5.89 15.42 2.06
CA LEU A 32 5.18 14.18 1.71
C LEU A 32 5.93 13.47 0.57
N PRO A 33 6.72 12.42 0.87
CA PRO A 33 7.39 11.65 -0.16
C PRO A 33 6.36 10.89 -1.00
N THR A 34 6.64 10.72 -2.29
CA THR A 34 5.71 10.07 -3.22
C THR A 34 5.38 8.65 -2.79
N GLU A 35 6.33 7.89 -2.23
CA GLU A 35 6.09 6.52 -1.73
C GLU A 35 5.22 6.45 -0.46
N ALA A 36 4.88 7.58 0.18
CA ALA A 36 3.92 7.61 1.27
C ALA A 36 2.48 7.84 0.79
N VAL A 37 2.27 8.18 -0.48
CA VAL A 37 0.96 8.47 -1.06
C VAL A 37 0.41 7.22 -1.71
N LEU A 38 -0.72 6.70 -1.24
CA LEU A 38 -1.40 5.54 -1.82
C LEU A 38 -1.97 5.87 -3.22
N GLY A 39 -2.50 7.08 -3.39
CA GLY A 39 -3.12 7.51 -4.63
C GLY A 39 -3.86 8.83 -4.51
N GLU A 40 -4.40 9.27 -5.64
CA GLU A 40 -5.16 10.52 -5.77
C GLU A 40 -6.67 10.26 -5.78
N ILE A 41 -7.42 11.21 -5.25
CA ILE A 41 -8.88 11.19 -5.16
C ILE A 41 -9.41 12.34 -6.03
N SER A 42 -10.07 11.99 -7.13
CA SER A 42 -10.66 12.97 -8.06
C SER A 42 -12.01 13.54 -7.58
N ALA A 43 -12.64 12.90 -6.59
CA ALA A 43 -13.96 13.27 -6.09
C ALA A 43 -13.93 14.41 -5.06
N LEU A 44 -15.09 15.04 -4.87
CA LEU A 44 -15.36 15.91 -3.74
C LEU A 44 -15.69 15.06 -2.51
N LEU A 45 -15.10 15.40 -1.36
CA LEU A 45 -15.44 14.77 -0.09
C LEU A 45 -16.90 15.10 0.31
N PRO A 46 -17.60 14.21 1.03
CA PRO A 46 -17.09 12.99 1.68
C PRO A 46 -17.13 11.74 0.79
N THR A 47 -17.54 11.84 -0.47
CA THR A 47 -17.64 10.66 -1.36
C THR A 47 -16.26 10.27 -1.87
N MET A 48 -15.81 9.07 -1.50
CA MET A 48 -14.63 8.43 -2.07
C MET A 48 -15.05 7.02 -2.48
N THR A 49 -15.11 6.77 -3.78
CA THR A 49 -15.39 5.44 -4.35
C THR A 49 -14.14 4.92 -5.06
N PRO A 50 -13.99 3.59 -5.24
CA PRO A 50 -12.84 3.01 -5.94
C PRO A 50 -12.64 3.59 -7.34
N ASP A 51 -13.73 3.87 -8.08
CA ASP A 51 -13.67 4.42 -9.44
C ASP A 51 -13.15 5.86 -9.50
N GLN A 52 -13.08 6.54 -8.36
CA GLN A 52 -12.59 7.92 -8.23
C GLN A 52 -11.17 7.98 -7.65
N PHE A 53 -10.54 6.81 -7.47
CA PHE A 53 -9.22 6.67 -6.89
C PHE A 53 -8.20 6.21 -7.94
N GLU A 54 -7.16 7.02 -8.14
CA GLU A 54 -6.04 6.68 -9.01
C GLU A 54 -4.85 6.24 -8.15
N ALA A 55 -4.44 4.98 -8.28
CA ALA A 55 -3.34 4.44 -7.49
C ALA A 55 -2.01 5.08 -7.87
N ASN A 56 -1.16 5.32 -6.87
CA ASN A 56 0.18 5.80 -7.08
C ASN A 56 1.15 4.63 -7.34
N GLU A 57 1.73 4.61 -8.54
CA GLU A 57 2.70 3.60 -8.98
C GLU A 57 3.95 3.52 -8.09
N ALA A 58 4.39 4.62 -7.50
CA ALA A 58 5.54 4.62 -6.58
C ALA A 58 5.22 3.82 -5.31
N PHE A 59 4.01 3.98 -4.77
CA PHE A 59 3.53 3.20 -3.64
C PHE A 59 3.35 1.73 -4.00
N LEU A 60 2.72 1.41 -5.14
CA LEU A 60 2.58 0.02 -5.60
C LEU A 60 3.94 -0.66 -5.78
N THR A 61 4.92 0.05 -6.33
CA THR A 61 6.30 -0.44 -6.45
C THR A 61 6.91 -0.75 -5.09
N LEU A 62 6.77 0.15 -4.11
CA LEU A 62 7.24 -0.08 -2.74
C LEU A 62 6.52 -1.26 -2.08
N LEU A 63 5.20 -1.34 -2.22
CA LEU A 63 4.36 -2.40 -1.68
C LEU A 63 4.82 -3.78 -2.19
N HIS A 64 4.88 -3.95 -3.51
CA HIS A 64 5.26 -5.23 -4.12
C HIS A 64 6.72 -5.61 -3.84
N LYS A 65 7.62 -4.62 -3.77
CA LYS A 65 9.01 -4.84 -3.35
C LYS A 65 9.08 -5.35 -1.90
N THR A 66 8.29 -4.75 -1.01
CA THR A 66 8.25 -5.13 0.41
C THR A 66 7.66 -6.52 0.57
N ILE A 67 6.55 -6.83 -0.11
CA ILE A 67 5.95 -8.16 -0.08
C ILE A 67 6.93 -9.21 -0.62
N ARG A 68 7.59 -8.97 -1.75
CA ARG A 68 8.61 -9.89 -2.29
C ARG A 68 9.68 -10.23 -1.25
N GLN A 69 10.16 -9.22 -0.53
CA GLN A 69 11.27 -9.37 0.42
C GLN A 69 10.85 -10.02 1.74
N PHE A 70 9.69 -9.63 2.29
CA PHE A 70 9.29 -9.99 3.66
C PHE A 70 8.11 -10.97 3.73
N GLY A 71 7.35 -11.13 2.65
CA GLY A 71 6.25 -12.10 2.54
C GLY A 71 6.67 -13.54 2.91
N PRO A 72 7.81 -14.07 2.43
CA PRO A 72 8.27 -15.41 2.79
C PRO A 72 8.56 -15.62 4.29
N GLN A 73 8.64 -14.54 5.08
CA GLN A 73 8.91 -14.57 6.52
C GLN A 73 7.63 -14.63 7.36
N LEU A 74 6.46 -14.45 6.74
CA LEU A 74 5.17 -14.51 7.44
C LEU A 74 4.85 -15.95 7.83
N THR A 75 4.69 -16.19 9.14
CA THR A 75 4.37 -17.51 9.71
C THR A 75 3.12 -18.13 9.08
N GLU A 76 2.10 -17.33 8.80
CA GLU A 76 0.85 -17.79 8.18
C GLU A 76 1.08 -18.32 6.75
N LEU A 77 1.85 -17.61 5.93
CA LEU A 77 2.17 -18.06 4.58
C LEU A 77 3.07 -19.30 4.60
N GLN A 78 4.03 -19.37 5.54
CA GLN A 78 4.85 -20.56 5.71
C GLN A 78 4.00 -21.78 6.12
N ALA A 79 3.03 -21.60 7.01
CA ALA A 79 2.11 -22.67 7.41
C ALA A 79 1.25 -23.13 6.23
N GLN A 80 0.70 -22.19 5.45
CA GLN A 80 -0.08 -22.51 4.25
C GLN A 80 0.77 -23.24 3.19
N ALA A 81 1.99 -22.78 2.95
CA ALA A 81 2.93 -23.43 2.02
C ALA A 81 3.20 -24.88 2.44
N LYS A 82 3.47 -25.13 3.73
CA LYS A 82 3.68 -26.49 4.28
C LYS A 82 2.48 -27.40 4.05
N THR A 83 1.27 -26.90 4.28
CA THR A 83 0.03 -27.66 4.07
C THR A 83 -0.22 -27.96 2.60
N GLN A 84 0.02 -27.00 1.71
CA GLN A 84 -0.25 -27.14 0.27
C GLN A 84 0.83 -27.95 -0.47
N GLY A 85 2.09 -27.87 -0.02
CA GLY A 85 3.21 -28.64 -0.58
C GLY A 85 3.81 -28.06 -1.86
N THR A 86 3.07 -27.92 -2.96
CA THR A 86 3.60 -27.41 -4.25
C THR A 86 2.52 -26.64 -5.03
N GLY A 87 2.92 -25.64 -5.82
CA GLY A 87 2.01 -24.82 -6.62
C GLY A 87 2.29 -23.32 -6.46
N TYR A 88 1.23 -22.52 -6.49
CA TYR A 88 1.27 -21.09 -6.19
C TYR A 88 0.42 -20.82 -4.96
N LEU A 89 0.94 -19.98 -4.06
CA LEU A 89 0.29 -19.54 -2.84
C LEU A 89 -0.08 -18.06 -3.00
N PRO A 90 -1.37 -17.69 -3.02
CA PRO A 90 -1.78 -16.30 -3.10
C PRO A 90 -1.44 -15.55 -1.80
N PHE A 91 -1.01 -14.31 -1.96
CA PHE A 91 -0.95 -13.33 -0.87
C PHE A 91 -2.22 -12.48 -0.96
N ILE A 92 -3.06 -12.54 0.07
CA ILE A 92 -4.39 -11.95 0.09
C ILE A 92 -4.39 -10.71 0.98
N ASP A 93 -5.10 -9.68 0.54
CA ASP A 93 -5.35 -8.47 1.33
C ASP A 93 -6.29 -8.78 2.51
N GLY A 94 -5.95 -8.29 3.70
CA GLY A 94 -6.72 -8.52 4.92
C GLY A 94 -8.14 -7.92 4.90
N ARG A 95 -8.44 -7.02 3.95
CA ARG A 95 -9.80 -6.46 3.78
C ARG A 95 -10.78 -7.44 3.13
N ALA A 96 -10.31 -8.53 2.53
CA ALA A 96 -11.16 -9.53 1.90
C ALA A 96 -12.07 -10.19 2.95
N GLN A 97 -13.38 -10.00 2.84
CA GLN A 97 -14.34 -10.49 3.85
C GLN A 97 -14.60 -12.00 3.76
N ASP A 98 -14.55 -12.58 2.55
CA ASP A 98 -14.82 -14.00 2.32
C ASP A 98 -13.65 -14.68 1.61
N SER A 99 -12.99 -15.60 2.31
CA SER A 99 -11.87 -16.38 1.78
C SER A 99 -12.27 -17.45 0.77
N THR A 100 -13.57 -17.75 0.62
CA THR A 100 -14.10 -18.74 -0.33
C THR A 100 -14.39 -18.16 -1.71
N GLN A 101 -14.55 -16.83 -1.80
CA GLN A 101 -14.80 -16.10 -3.04
C GLN A 101 -13.92 -14.85 -3.11
N LEU A 102 -12.62 -15.08 -3.30
CA LEU A 102 -11.65 -14.00 -3.43
C LEU A 102 -11.79 -13.30 -4.78
N ALA A 103 -12.16 -12.02 -4.74
CA ALA A 103 -12.10 -11.15 -5.91
C ALA A 103 -10.63 -10.94 -6.32
N GLN A 104 -10.37 -10.82 -7.63
CA GLN A 104 -9.01 -10.60 -8.13
C GLN A 104 -8.40 -9.30 -7.58
N GLU A 105 -9.22 -8.29 -7.29
CA GLU A 105 -8.77 -7.01 -6.74
C GLU A 105 -8.27 -7.08 -5.28
N ASP A 106 -8.53 -8.19 -4.58
CA ASP A 106 -8.09 -8.43 -3.20
C ASP A 106 -6.88 -9.39 -3.11
N ILE A 107 -6.40 -9.90 -4.24
CA ILE A 107 -5.18 -10.72 -4.29
C ILE A 107 -4.01 -9.79 -4.60
N LEU A 108 -3.10 -9.58 -3.66
CA LEU A 108 -1.90 -8.75 -3.84
C LEU A 108 -0.92 -9.35 -4.85
N GLY A 109 -0.84 -10.68 -4.88
CA GLY A 109 0.05 -11.42 -5.75
C GLY A 109 0.15 -12.87 -5.31
N GLN A 110 1.20 -13.55 -5.75
CA GLN A 110 1.40 -14.96 -5.39
C GLN A 110 2.88 -15.32 -5.33
N PHE A 111 3.19 -16.32 -4.51
CA PHE A 111 4.50 -16.95 -4.45
C PHE A 111 4.46 -18.35 -5.04
N GLN A 112 5.53 -18.76 -5.70
CA GLN A 112 5.73 -20.17 -6.01
C GLN A 112 6.12 -20.93 -4.73
N ILE A 113 5.47 -22.06 -4.51
CA ILE A 113 5.81 -23.00 -3.43
C ILE A 113 6.31 -24.33 -4.00
N SER A 114 7.25 -24.95 -3.31
CA SER A 114 7.81 -26.25 -3.68
C SER A 114 8.25 -26.99 -2.42
N ARG A 115 7.82 -28.24 -2.25
CA ARG A 115 8.12 -29.08 -1.08
C ARG A 115 7.82 -28.41 0.27
N GLY A 116 6.72 -27.65 0.32
CA GLY A 116 6.26 -26.96 1.53
C GLY A 116 6.94 -25.62 1.80
N GLU A 117 7.81 -25.17 0.90
CA GLU A 117 8.62 -23.96 1.07
C GLU A 117 8.26 -22.89 0.04
N ILE A 118 8.21 -21.63 0.47
CA ILE A 118 8.06 -20.46 -0.39
C ILE A 118 9.41 -20.16 -1.05
N LYS A 119 9.42 -20.01 -2.37
CA LYS A 119 10.62 -19.54 -3.08
C LYS A 119 10.72 -18.03 -2.99
N ALA A 120 11.74 -17.50 -2.31
CA ALA A 120 11.87 -16.08 -1.99
C ALA A 120 11.74 -15.16 -3.21
N ASP A 121 12.42 -15.48 -4.33
CA ASP A 121 12.43 -14.62 -5.52
C ASP A 121 11.26 -14.86 -6.50
N SER A 122 10.27 -15.64 -6.09
CA SER A 122 9.16 -16.08 -6.97
C SER A 122 7.92 -15.21 -6.92
N TYR A 123 7.94 -14.10 -6.16
CA TYR A 123 6.77 -13.24 -6.04
C TYR A 123 6.36 -12.67 -7.39
N LEU A 124 5.10 -12.90 -7.75
CA LEU A 124 4.44 -12.34 -8.92
C LEU A 124 3.33 -11.39 -8.44
N PRO A 125 3.45 -10.07 -8.69
CA PRO A 125 2.38 -9.13 -8.36
C PRO A 125 1.15 -9.42 -9.21
N ASN A 126 -0.03 -9.18 -8.65
CA ASN A 126 -1.28 -9.28 -9.40
C ASN A 126 -1.60 -7.92 -10.04
N PRO A 127 -1.64 -7.81 -11.38
CA PRO A 127 -1.94 -6.55 -12.05
C PRO A 127 -3.39 -6.08 -11.86
N HIS A 128 -4.27 -6.92 -11.34
CA HIS A 128 -5.67 -6.56 -11.05
C HIS A 128 -5.90 -6.11 -9.61
N TYR A 129 -4.87 -6.13 -8.76
CA TYR A 129 -4.96 -5.66 -7.38
C TYR A 129 -5.30 -4.17 -7.31
N LYS A 130 -6.18 -3.78 -6.40
CA LYS A 130 -6.54 -2.36 -6.16
C LYS A 130 -6.14 -1.94 -4.75
N LEU A 131 -5.69 -0.71 -4.55
CA LEU A 131 -5.39 -0.20 -3.19
C LEU A 131 -6.63 0.20 -2.40
N LEU A 132 -7.73 0.47 -3.10
CA LEU A 132 -9.02 0.84 -2.55
C LEU A 132 -10.11 0.05 -3.31
N THR A 133 -10.98 -0.62 -2.57
CA THR A 133 -12.17 -1.31 -3.08
C THR A 133 -13.40 -0.89 -2.27
N ASP A 134 -14.57 -1.44 -2.59
CA ASP A 134 -15.77 -1.21 -1.79
C ASP A 134 -15.65 -1.78 -0.36
N ASN A 135 -14.70 -2.69 -0.13
CA ASN A 135 -14.36 -3.21 1.19
C ASN A 135 -13.41 -2.29 1.98
N GLY A 136 -13.04 -1.14 1.40
CA GLY A 136 -12.17 -0.15 2.01
C GLY A 136 -10.72 -0.20 1.52
N PRO A 137 -9.83 0.51 2.21
CA PRO A 137 -8.43 0.58 1.82
C PRO A 137 -7.70 -0.74 2.13
N ILE A 138 -6.54 -0.90 1.50
CA ILE A 138 -5.57 -1.98 1.76
C ILE A 138 -5.38 -2.28 3.25
N GLN A 139 -5.38 -3.57 3.60
CA GLN A 139 -5.02 -4.06 4.93
C GLN A 139 -3.94 -5.12 4.82
N LEU A 140 -2.81 -4.91 5.51
CA LEU A 140 -1.65 -5.78 5.41
C LEU A 140 -1.33 -6.42 6.77
N PRO A 141 -0.66 -7.58 6.78
CA PRO A 141 -0.04 -8.10 7.99
C PRO A 141 0.94 -7.09 8.58
N SER A 142 0.94 -6.95 9.92
CA SER A 142 1.72 -5.91 10.62
C SER A 142 3.21 -5.88 10.28
N LEU A 143 3.81 -7.04 9.96
CA LEU A 143 5.20 -7.12 9.53
C LEU A 143 5.44 -6.34 8.23
N ILE A 144 4.53 -6.47 7.26
CA ILE A 144 4.63 -5.77 5.98
C ILE A 144 4.36 -4.28 6.17
N GLU A 145 3.35 -3.92 6.97
CA GLU A 145 3.08 -2.52 7.31
C GLU A 145 4.30 -1.84 7.94
N THR A 146 4.96 -2.51 8.88
CA THR A 146 6.16 -2.02 9.57
C THR A 146 7.27 -1.72 8.57
N HIS A 147 7.56 -2.65 7.66
CA HIS A 147 8.62 -2.45 6.68
C HIS A 147 8.29 -1.40 5.61
N ILE A 148 7.03 -1.22 5.24
CA ILE A 148 6.60 -0.10 4.38
C ILE A 148 6.85 1.22 5.12
N MET A 149 6.43 1.34 6.38
CA MET A 149 6.63 2.56 7.17
C MET A 149 8.11 2.87 7.41
N GLU A 150 8.95 1.86 7.68
CA GLU A 150 10.40 2.03 7.76
C GLU A 150 11.01 2.53 6.45
N ALA A 151 10.55 2.01 5.31
CA ALA A 151 11.01 2.46 4.01
C ALA A 151 10.59 3.91 3.72
N VAL A 152 9.35 4.28 4.06
CA VAL A 152 8.84 5.65 3.95
C VAL A 152 9.64 6.61 4.84
N HIS A 153 9.89 6.26 6.11
CA HIS A 153 10.67 7.10 7.01
C HIS A 153 12.12 7.30 6.52
N LYS A 154 12.73 6.27 5.93
CA LYS A 154 14.06 6.41 5.30
C LYS A 154 14.07 7.39 4.13
N GLN A 155 12.96 7.57 3.42
CA GLN A 155 12.88 8.62 2.38
C GLN A 155 12.83 10.02 2.99
N LEU A 156 12.17 10.20 4.14
CA LEU A 156 12.18 11.49 4.86
C LEU A 156 13.59 11.91 5.30
N GLU A 157 14.43 10.94 5.70
CA GLU A 157 15.81 11.20 6.11
C GLU A 157 16.75 11.51 4.92
N ARG A 158 16.37 11.05 3.71
CA ARG A 158 17.18 11.23 2.49
C ARG A 158 16.93 12.54 1.77
N ASP A 159 15.78 13.17 2.01
CA ASP A 159 15.36 14.37 1.29
C ASP A 159 15.12 15.58 2.21
N PRO A 160 16.14 16.11 2.90
CA PRO A 160 15.99 17.31 3.74
C PRO A 160 15.84 18.61 2.92
N SER A 161 15.81 18.57 1.58
CA SER A 161 15.92 19.77 0.73
C SER A 161 15.08 19.81 -0.55
N THR A 162 14.23 18.83 -0.84
CA THR A 162 13.40 18.88 -2.06
C THR A 162 11.91 18.87 -1.72
N THR A 163 11.29 20.03 -1.95
CA THR A 163 9.83 20.30 -2.11
C THR A 163 9.28 21.28 -1.08
N THR A 164 9.58 22.56 -1.34
CA THR A 164 8.74 23.67 -0.87
C THR A 164 7.43 23.67 -1.67
N HIS A 165 6.45 22.90 -1.23
CA HIS A 165 5.06 23.35 -1.35
C HIS A 165 4.69 23.91 0.01
N LYS A 166 4.81 25.23 0.18
CA LYS A 166 4.30 25.92 1.37
C LYS A 166 2.81 25.64 1.47
N ILE A 167 2.43 24.71 2.33
CA ILE A 167 1.05 24.54 2.77
C ILE A 167 0.77 25.74 3.68
N THR A 168 0.16 26.78 3.14
CA THR A 168 -0.43 27.85 3.96
C THR A 168 -1.77 27.36 4.47
N SER A 169 -1.82 26.99 5.75
CA SER A 169 -3.07 26.93 6.51
C SER A 169 -3.56 28.37 6.70
N ASN A 170 -4.72 28.71 6.14
CA ASN A 170 -5.44 29.92 6.56
C ASN A 170 -6.45 29.53 7.64
N GLU A 171 -6.38 30.28 8.75
CA GLU A 171 -7.34 30.32 9.85
C GLU A 171 -8.75 30.76 9.39
#